data_AF-A0A0E3QVD0-F1
#
_entry.id   AF-A0A0E3QVD0-F1
#
_cell.length_a   1.000
_cell.length_b   1.000
_cell.length_c   1.000
_cell.angle_alpha   90.00
_cell.angle_beta   90.00
_cell.angle_gamma   90.00
#
_symmetry.space_group_name_H-M   'P 1'
#
loop_
_entity.id
_entity.type
_entity.pdbx_description
1 polymer ?
#
loop_
_entity_poly.entity_id
_entity_poly.type
_entity_poly.pdbx_seq_one_letter_code
_entity_poly.pdbx_strand_id
1 'polypeptide(L)'
;MASQAETDEDYKKELEKAIEFFETAAEESYGWDNPAQFCLPFYRSFHTIIFKKQEAKEEVNKYLEEAKSVIGSSESKKQLFEAVQNLAEALKEVQNLETLDLQAMKDELNFYRKYCDHAAELMKCTDEKAPFATKVLRKGLPILDRNLKELLEEIQEKAKTACQVSQGTATQEIACAVSREVQKWEISDPKKMVQNIEDLAYILKNKVADVPENEYIISKIELMRNEIDLNKQYGILLFVIAQIPTMKVITEKELDRKFFKLDLIYDKTISIETKLDLIQKTLDTGLEKLDMLSTEVGGREGELIQTFSKNILELTQKCDKETLESFLREVLEKENILIEEIDNSSASQEEKEESKSSILNIRSVFDKVKHPIKSFGKDVTKEIVVTYAAEEIVKLVFQLMSMATLGVPIPPQILNLLSSMTKRT
;
A
#
# COMPACT_ATOMS: atom_id res chain seq x y z
N MET A 1 -50.80 20.34 18.33
CA MET A 1 -50.86 19.41 17.17
C MET A 1 -49.63 19.60 16.30
N ALA A 2 -49.02 18.53 15.81
CA ALA A 2 -47.79 18.60 15.01
C ALA A 2 -47.94 19.51 13.77
N SER A 3 -49.09 19.48 13.10
CA SER A 3 -49.40 20.34 11.94
C SER A 3 -49.40 21.85 12.24
N GLN A 4 -49.41 22.25 13.51
CA GLN A 4 -49.44 23.63 13.99
C GLN A 4 -48.21 23.99 14.84
N ALA A 5 -47.30 23.06 15.09
CA ALA A 5 -46.13 23.30 15.93
C ALA A 5 -45.23 24.40 15.36
N GLU A 6 -44.73 25.29 16.21
CA GLU A 6 -43.88 26.42 15.81
C GLU A 6 -42.39 26.06 15.82
N THR A 7 -41.99 25.09 16.65
CA THR A 7 -40.61 24.61 16.77
C THR A 7 -40.48 23.13 16.38
N ASP A 8 -39.27 22.70 16.03
CA ASP A 8 -39.00 21.30 15.66
C ASP A 8 -39.17 20.36 16.87
N GLU A 9 -38.83 20.83 18.08
CA GLU A 9 -39.03 20.12 19.34
C GLU A 9 -40.51 19.93 19.67
N ASP A 10 -41.32 21.00 19.51
CA ASP A 10 -42.77 20.92 19.67
C ASP A 10 -43.38 20.03 18.58
N TYR A 11 -42.86 20.08 17.35
CA TYR A 11 -43.33 19.24 16.26
C TYR A 11 -43.10 17.75 16.56
N LYS A 12 -41.88 17.39 17.00
CA LYS A 12 -41.53 16.02 17.39
C LYS A 12 -42.42 15.54 18.54
N LYS A 13 -42.51 16.32 19.62
CA LYS A 13 -43.32 15.98 20.80
C LYS A 13 -44.81 15.82 20.45
N GLU A 14 -45.34 16.67 19.59
CA GLU A 14 -46.74 16.58 19.18
C GLU A 14 -47.00 15.44 18.17
N LEU A 15 -45.99 15.01 17.41
CA LEU A 15 -46.05 13.82 16.56
C LEU A 15 -46.00 12.53 17.41
N GLU A 16 -45.14 12.50 18.43
CA GLU A 16 -45.08 11.40 19.42
C GLU A 16 -46.40 11.27 20.17
N LYS A 17 -47.00 12.38 20.64
CA LYS A 17 -48.34 12.36 21.25
C LYS A 17 -49.44 11.86 20.30
N ALA A 18 -49.33 12.16 19.01
CA ALA A 18 -50.29 11.65 18.02
C ALA A 18 -50.13 10.13 17.85
N ILE A 19 -48.90 9.63 17.86
CA ILE A 19 -48.60 8.19 17.86
C ILE A 19 -49.20 7.53 19.11
N GLU A 20 -48.91 8.04 20.31
CA GLU A 20 -49.48 7.54 21.57
C GLU A 20 -51.01 7.50 21.56
N PHE A 21 -51.66 8.56 21.06
CA PHE A 21 -53.11 8.61 20.91
C PHE A 21 -53.65 7.48 20.03
N PHE A 22 -53.01 7.21 18.89
CA PHE A 22 -53.44 6.14 17.99
C PHE A 22 -53.06 4.74 18.53
N GLU A 23 -52.05 4.62 19.38
CA GLU A 23 -51.75 3.36 20.09
C GLU A 23 -52.90 3.01 21.03
N THR A 24 -53.31 3.94 21.90
CA THR A 24 -54.46 3.73 22.79
C THR A 24 -55.74 3.47 22.00
N ALA A 25 -56.00 4.23 20.94
CA ALA A 25 -57.19 4.04 20.11
C ALA A 25 -57.20 2.70 19.36
N ALA A 26 -56.04 2.12 19.05
CA ALA A 26 -55.93 0.79 18.45
C ALA A 26 -56.25 -0.34 19.44
N GLU A 27 -55.93 -0.15 20.73
CA GLU A 27 -56.20 -1.11 21.79
C GLU A 27 -57.66 -1.09 22.27
N GLU A 28 -58.29 0.08 22.29
CA GLU A 28 -59.64 0.27 22.86
C GLU A 28 -60.80 -0.02 21.89
N SER A 29 -60.54 -0.16 20.58
CA SER A 29 -61.59 -0.30 19.56
C SER A 29 -61.49 -1.62 18.78
N TYR A 30 -62.46 -2.52 19.01
CA TYR A 30 -62.60 -3.82 18.32
C TYR A 30 -63.26 -3.74 16.91
N GLY A 31 -63.41 -2.54 16.34
CA GLY A 31 -64.07 -2.33 15.04
C GLY A 31 -63.13 -2.44 13.84
N TRP A 32 -63.63 -3.02 12.74
CA TRP A 32 -62.91 -3.14 11.46
C TRP A 32 -62.68 -1.78 10.77
N ASP A 33 -63.41 -0.74 11.19
CA ASP A 33 -63.35 0.63 10.65
C ASP A 33 -62.59 1.60 11.57
N ASN A 34 -61.63 1.12 12.38
CA ASN A 34 -60.86 1.98 13.29
C ASN A 34 -59.79 2.80 12.52
N PRO A 35 -59.86 4.15 12.52
CA PRO A 35 -58.86 5.00 11.85
C PRO A 35 -57.43 4.76 12.32
N ALA A 36 -57.25 4.33 13.59
CA ALA A 36 -55.95 4.03 14.17
C ALA A 36 -55.19 2.93 13.41
N GLN A 37 -55.89 1.99 12.78
CA GLN A 37 -55.26 0.90 12.01
C GLN A 37 -54.36 1.42 10.87
N PHE A 38 -54.75 2.53 10.23
CA PHE A 38 -53.92 3.18 9.22
C PHE A 38 -53.02 4.27 9.82
N CYS A 39 -53.59 5.14 10.66
CA CYS A 39 -52.87 6.31 11.16
C CYS A 39 -51.67 5.95 12.04
N LEU A 40 -51.76 4.90 12.84
CA LEU A 40 -50.66 4.49 13.72
C LEU A 40 -49.41 4.05 12.94
N PRO A 41 -49.46 3.01 12.07
CA PRO A 41 -48.29 2.60 11.29
C PRO A 41 -47.82 3.70 10.33
N PHE A 42 -48.73 4.53 9.81
CA PHE A 42 -48.38 5.69 9.00
C PHE A 42 -47.54 6.72 9.76
N TYR A 43 -47.98 7.19 10.94
CA TYR A 43 -47.22 8.18 11.70
C TYR A 43 -45.94 7.60 12.29
N ARG A 44 -45.93 6.32 12.68
CA ARG A 44 -44.71 5.62 13.12
C ARG A 44 -43.67 5.53 12.02
N SER A 45 -44.04 5.15 10.80
CA SER A 45 -43.11 5.10 9.66
C SER A 45 -42.53 6.48 9.35
N PHE A 46 -43.36 7.52 9.30
CA PHE A 46 -42.90 8.89 9.02
C PHE A 46 -42.03 9.49 10.14
N HIS A 47 -42.42 9.32 11.40
CA HIS A 47 -41.61 9.73 12.55
C HIS A 47 -40.24 9.05 12.52
N THR A 48 -40.23 7.75 12.23
CA THR A 48 -39.01 6.96 12.13
C THR A 48 -38.12 7.50 11.01
N ILE A 49 -38.66 7.76 9.82
CA ILE A 49 -37.94 8.37 8.68
C ILE A 49 -37.27 9.71 9.05
N ILE A 50 -37.92 10.56 9.85
CA ILE A 50 -37.40 11.90 10.20
C ILE A 50 -36.41 11.86 11.38
N PHE A 51 -36.74 11.10 12.42
CA PHE A 51 -36.08 11.22 13.73
C PHE A 51 -35.25 10.01 14.14
N LYS A 52 -35.53 8.83 13.59
CA LYS A 52 -34.75 7.63 13.84
C LYS A 52 -33.87 7.37 12.61
N LYS A 53 -32.56 7.45 12.80
CA LYS A 53 -31.56 7.13 11.76
C LYS A 53 -31.72 5.66 11.26
N GLN A 54 -30.87 5.23 10.32
CA GLN A 54 -30.96 3.96 9.55
C GLN A 54 -31.25 2.64 10.31
N GLU A 55 -31.03 2.54 11.63
CA GLU A 55 -31.26 1.31 12.41
C GLU A 55 -32.73 0.83 12.43
N ALA A 56 -33.65 1.63 11.89
CA ALA A 56 -35.07 1.36 11.89
C ALA A 56 -35.62 0.85 10.54
N LYS A 57 -34.80 0.40 9.57
CA LYS A 57 -35.28 -0.11 8.25
C LYS A 57 -36.32 -1.22 8.38
N GLU A 58 -36.06 -2.18 9.26
CA GLU A 58 -36.99 -3.28 9.54
C GLU A 58 -38.27 -2.75 10.20
N GLU A 59 -38.16 -1.75 11.08
CA GLU A 59 -39.31 -1.05 11.67
C GLU A 59 -40.12 -0.29 10.61
N VAL A 60 -39.48 0.50 9.73
CA VAL A 60 -40.14 1.28 8.67
C VAL A 60 -40.86 0.36 7.69
N ASN A 61 -40.19 -0.70 7.21
CA ASN A 61 -40.82 -1.66 6.29
C ASN A 61 -42.00 -2.38 6.95
N LYS A 62 -41.85 -2.78 8.21
CA LYS A 62 -42.93 -3.38 9.00
C LYS A 62 -44.13 -2.43 9.09
N TYR A 63 -43.90 -1.18 9.48
CA TYR A 63 -44.97 -0.18 9.58
C TYR A 63 -45.61 0.13 8.22
N LEU A 64 -44.84 0.18 7.14
CA LEU A 64 -45.40 0.39 5.81
C LEU A 64 -46.28 -0.80 5.36
N GLU A 65 -45.86 -2.05 5.58
CA GLU A 65 -46.70 -3.22 5.25
C GLU A 65 -47.98 -3.26 6.10
N GLU A 66 -47.89 -2.92 7.40
CA GLU A 66 -49.05 -2.77 8.27
C GLU A 66 -50.03 -1.71 7.73
N ALA A 67 -49.54 -0.51 7.39
CA ALA A 67 -50.36 0.57 6.83
C ALA A 67 -50.99 0.18 5.48
N LYS A 68 -50.24 -0.51 4.61
CA LYS A 68 -50.68 -0.96 3.29
C LYS A 68 -51.86 -1.92 3.35
N SER A 69 -51.85 -2.83 4.31
CA SER A 69 -52.88 -3.87 4.48
C SER A 69 -54.29 -3.32 4.77
N VAL A 70 -54.39 -2.05 5.22
CA VAL A 70 -55.64 -1.41 5.67
C VAL A 70 -56.03 -0.15 4.87
N ILE A 71 -55.37 0.10 3.74
CA ILE A 71 -55.71 1.23 2.84
C ILE A 71 -57.13 1.09 2.28
N GLY A 72 -57.52 -0.13 1.91
CA GLY A 72 -58.81 -0.42 1.27
C GLY A 72 -58.99 0.37 -0.04
N SER A 73 -60.18 0.94 -0.26
CA SER A 73 -60.51 1.76 -1.43
C SER A 73 -60.32 3.28 -1.21
N SER A 74 -59.67 3.68 -0.10
CA SER A 74 -59.50 5.09 0.24
C SER A 74 -58.37 5.75 -0.56
N GLU A 75 -58.74 6.63 -1.48
CA GLU A 75 -57.78 7.35 -2.33
C GLU A 75 -56.83 8.25 -1.52
N SER A 76 -57.31 8.90 -0.46
CA SER A 76 -56.46 9.77 0.37
C SER A 76 -55.44 8.97 1.19
N LYS A 77 -55.83 7.80 1.73
CA LYS A 77 -54.89 6.89 2.40
C LYS A 77 -53.84 6.37 1.43
N LYS A 78 -54.26 6.01 0.21
CA LYS A 78 -53.35 5.55 -0.86
C LYS A 78 -52.30 6.59 -1.20
N GLN A 79 -52.70 7.84 -1.42
CA GLN A 79 -51.77 8.93 -1.75
C GLN A 79 -50.82 9.29 -0.60
N LEU A 80 -51.31 9.31 0.65
CA LEU A 80 -50.46 9.53 1.83
C LEU A 80 -49.45 8.40 2.01
N PHE A 81 -49.91 7.15 1.85
CA PHE A 81 -49.06 5.98 1.90
C PHE A 81 -47.99 6.03 0.81
N GLU A 82 -48.38 6.32 -0.43
CA GLU A 82 -47.44 6.49 -1.54
C GLU A 82 -46.42 7.59 -1.23
N ALA A 83 -46.80 8.73 -0.65
CA ALA A 83 -45.84 9.77 -0.29
C ALA A 83 -44.79 9.28 0.72
N VAL A 84 -45.19 8.57 1.79
CA VAL A 84 -44.24 8.05 2.80
C VAL A 84 -43.47 6.83 2.29
N GLN A 85 -44.08 6.00 1.45
CA GLN A 85 -43.41 4.89 0.76
C GLN A 85 -42.34 5.42 -0.19
N ASN A 86 -42.62 6.45 -0.98
CA ASN A 86 -41.62 7.07 -1.86
C ASN A 86 -40.46 7.66 -1.04
N LEU A 87 -40.71 8.26 0.13
CA LEU A 87 -39.64 8.69 1.04
C LEU A 87 -38.82 7.51 1.61
N ALA A 88 -39.47 6.39 1.91
CA ALA A 88 -38.79 5.16 2.35
C ALA A 88 -38.00 4.48 1.22
N GLU A 89 -38.52 4.47 0.00
CA GLU A 89 -37.85 3.99 -1.21
C GLU A 89 -36.67 4.90 -1.56
N ALA A 90 -36.82 6.21 -1.46
CA ALA A 90 -35.72 7.16 -1.58
C ALA A 90 -34.58 6.82 -0.58
N LEU A 91 -34.94 6.58 0.69
CA LEU A 91 -33.96 6.12 1.69
C LEU A 91 -33.33 4.76 1.34
N LYS A 92 -34.07 3.84 0.70
CA LYS A 92 -33.62 2.51 0.31
C LYS A 92 -32.70 2.50 -0.92
N GLU A 93 -33.01 3.28 -1.95
CA GLU A 93 -32.20 3.40 -3.17
C GLU A 93 -30.86 4.07 -2.87
N VAL A 94 -30.82 5.05 -1.95
CA VAL A 94 -29.55 5.59 -1.43
C VAL A 94 -28.71 4.52 -0.71
N GLN A 95 -29.31 3.39 -0.30
CA GLN A 95 -28.64 2.34 0.47
C GLN A 95 -28.28 1.09 -0.36
N ASN A 96 -28.90 0.85 -1.53
CA ASN A 96 -28.59 -0.29 -2.40
C ASN A 96 -27.38 -0.04 -3.33
N LEU A 97 -26.72 1.10 -3.21
CA LEU A 97 -25.54 1.52 -4.00
C LEU A 97 -24.28 0.67 -3.72
N GLU A 98 -24.37 -0.27 -2.79
CA GLU A 98 -23.30 -1.15 -2.27
C GLU A 98 -22.55 -1.97 -3.35
N THR A 99 -23.08 -2.04 -4.58
CA THR A 99 -22.51 -2.87 -5.67
C THR A 99 -22.37 -2.18 -7.04
N LEU A 100 -22.64 -0.88 -7.14
CA LEU A 100 -22.78 -0.20 -8.44
C LEU A 100 -21.59 0.70 -8.80
N ASP A 101 -21.35 0.89 -10.10
CA ASP A 101 -20.33 1.84 -10.57
C ASP A 101 -20.81 3.30 -10.48
N LEU A 102 -19.87 4.23 -10.62
CA LEU A 102 -20.08 5.68 -10.51
C LEU A 102 -21.16 6.22 -11.47
N GLN A 103 -21.47 5.54 -12.57
CA GLN A 103 -22.51 5.96 -13.51
C GLN A 103 -23.88 5.42 -13.10
N ALA A 104 -23.95 4.16 -12.65
CA ALA A 104 -25.16 3.57 -12.10
C ALA A 104 -25.61 4.28 -10.80
N MET A 105 -24.67 4.69 -9.93
CA MET A 105 -24.98 5.50 -8.74
C MET A 105 -25.58 6.88 -9.09
N LYS A 106 -25.15 7.48 -10.21
CA LYS A 106 -25.71 8.77 -10.70
C LYS A 106 -27.14 8.63 -11.18
N ASP A 107 -27.49 7.49 -11.75
CA ASP A 107 -28.83 7.22 -12.27
C ASP A 107 -29.78 6.92 -11.10
N GLU A 108 -29.36 6.18 -10.07
CA GLU A 108 -30.14 5.90 -8.85
C GLU A 108 -30.44 7.15 -7.99
N LEU A 109 -29.49 8.09 -7.85
CA LEU A 109 -29.73 9.33 -7.10
C LEU A 109 -30.69 10.31 -7.81
N ASN A 110 -30.84 10.22 -9.14
CA ASN A 110 -31.93 10.91 -9.85
C ASN A 110 -33.31 10.37 -9.42
N PHE A 111 -33.39 9.11 -8.98
CA PHE A 111 -34.61 8.55 -8.41
C PHE A 111 -34.88 9.09 -7.01
N TYR A 112 -33.88 9.28 -6.13
CA TYR A 112 -34.08 9.90 -4.81
C TYR A 112 -34.81 11.25 -4.91
N ARG A 113 -34.33 12.13 -5.80
CA ARG A 113 -34.98 13.42 -6.08
C ARG A 113 -36.39 13.23 -6.64
N LYS A 114 -36.54 12.33 -7.62
CA LYS A 114 -37.85 12.01 -8.20
C LYS A 114 -38.83 11.53 -7.13
N TYR A 115 -38.38 10.76 -6.15
CA TYR A 115 -39.20 10.23 -5.07
C TYR A 115 -39.60 11.30 -4.05
N CYS A 116 -38.68 12.18 -3.65
CA CYS A 116 -38.98 13.33 -2.78
C CYS A 116 -39.88 14.37 -3.48
N ASP A 117 -39.59 14.70 -4.74
CA ASP A 117 -40.40 15.60 -5.57
C ASP A 117 -41.79 15.00 -5.82
N HIS A 118 -41.87 13.69 -6.08
CA HIS A 118 -43.15 12.99 -6.26
C HIS A 118 -43.96 12.92 -4.96
N ALA A 119 -43.31 12.68 -3.81
CA ALA A 119 -43.96 12.76 -2.50
C ALA A 119 -44.53 14.17 -2.24
N ALA A 120 -43.79 15.23 -2.59
CA ALA A 120 -44.24 16.61 -2.46
C ALA A 120 -45.42 16.94 -3.41
N GLU A 121 -45.44 16.40 -4.63
CA GLU A 121 -46.56 16.56 -5.56
C GLU A 121 -47.81 15.78 -5.13
N LEU A 122 -47.65 14.54 -4.65
CA LEU A 122 -48.76 13.76 -4.08
C LEU A 122 -49.39 14.49 -2.89
N MET A 123 -48.57 15.10 -2.04
CA MET A 123 -49.03 15.96 -0.94
C MET A 123 -49.81 17.20 -1.42
N LYS A 124 -49.61 17.72 -2.63
CA LYS A 124 -50.45 18.83 -3.15
C LYS A 124 -51.84 18.34 -3.51
N CYS A 125 -51.95 17.17 -4.12
CA CYS A 125 -53.23 16.56 -4.54
C CYS A 125 -54.08 16.08 -3.36
N THR A 126 -53.45 15.67 -2.24
CA THR A 126 -54.14 15.14 -1.06
C THR A 126 -54.51 16.23 -0.03
N ASP A 127 -54.06 17.47 -0.23
CA ASP A 127 -54.27 18.59 0.73
C ASP A 127 -55.75 18.90 0.98
N GLU A 128 -56.61 18.72 -0.04
CA GLU A 128 -58.06 18.94 0.09
C GLU A 128 -58.76 17.82 0.90
N LYS A 129 -58.22 16.59 0.85
CA LYS A 129 -58.86 15.38 1.42
C LYS A 129 -58.30 14.99 2.78
N ALA A 130 -57.03 15.31 3.07
CA ALA A 130 -56.37 15.03 4.35
C ALA A 130 -55.41 16.17 4.76
N PRO A 131 -55.90 17.41 4.93
CA PRO A 131 -55.07 18.61 5.11
C PRO A 131 -54.12 18.51 6.31
N PHE A 132 -54.56 17.89 7.42
CA PHE A 132 -53.75 17.77 8.62
C PHE A 132 -52.57 16.81 8.43
N ALA A 133 -52.78 15.66 7.78
CA ALA A 133 -51.70 14.69 7.51
C ALA A 133 -50.69 15.27 6.52
N THR A 134 -51.17 15.89 5.44
CA THR A 134 -50.32 16.60 4.48
C THR A 134 -49.49 17.70 5.11
N LYS A 135 -50.08 18.49 6.02
CA LYS A 135 -49.38 19.57 6.73
C LYS A 135 -48.34 19.05 7.73
N VAL A 136 -48.58 17.89 8.35
CA VAL A 136 -47.55 17.18 9.14
C VAL A 136 -46.39 16.79 8.23
N LEU A 137 -46.66 16.15 7.09
CA LEU A 137 -45.61 15.74 6.15
C LEU A 137 -44.76 16.94 5.67
N ARG A 138 -45.40 18.04 5.26
CA ARG A 138 -44.70 19.27 4.83
C ARG A 138 -43.87 19.93 5.93
N LYS A 139 -44.28 19.83 7.20
CA LYS A 139 -43.52 20.38 8.33
C LYS A 139 -42.32 19.51 8.69
N GLY A 140 -42.39 18.21 8.46
CA GLY A 140 -41.28 17.29 8.70
C GLY A 140 -40.14 17.37 7.69
N LEU A 141 -40.43 17.68 6.41
CA LEU A 141 -39.41 17.71 5.34
C LEU A 141 -38.29 18.75 5.58
N PRO A 142 -38.56 20.01 5.98
CA PRO A 142 -37.51 20.99 6.30
C PRO A 142 -36.57 20.59 7.44
N ILE A 143 -36.99 19.69 8.33
CA ILE A 143 -36.16 19.19 9.44
C ILE A 143 -35.04 18.30 8.89
N LEU A 144 -35.33 17.51 7.84
CA LEU A 144 -34.33 16.70 7.14
C LEU A 144 -33.28 17.58 6.44
N ASP A 145 -33.72 18.65 5.77
CA ASP A 145 -32.83 19.62 5.10
C ASP A 145 -31.96 20.41 6.09
N ARG A 146 -32.50 20.79 7.26
CA ARG A 146 -31.75 21.48 8.32
C ARG A 146 -30.65 20.60 8.92
N ASN A 147 -30.92 19.31 9.17
CA ASN A 147 -29.93 18.39 9.71
C ASN A 147 -28.72 18.23 8.77
N LEU A 148 -28.95 18.18 7.46
CA LEU A 148 -27.87 18.16 6.47
C LEU A 148 -27.09 19.48 6.42
N LYS A 149 -27.79 20.61 6.64
CA LYS A 149 -27.17 21.94 6.69
C LYS A 149 -26.23 22.11 7.86
N GLU A 150 -26.68 21.75 9.06
CA GLU A 150 -25.88 21.82 10.28
C GLU A 150 -24.62 20.96 10.17
N LEU A 151 -24.74 19.76 9.58
CA LEU A 151 -23.60 18.87 9.35
C LEU A 151 -22.58 19.48 8.38
N LEU A 152 -23.03 20.10 7.30
CA LEU A 152 -22.16 20.79 6.36
C LEU A 152 -21.45 21.98 7.01
N GLU A 153 -22.17 22.80 7.78
CA GLU A 153 -21.61 23.93 8.53
C GLU A 153 -20.55 23.45 9.54
N GLU A 154 -20.79 22.33 10.23
CA GLU A 154 -19.80 21.73 11.14
C GLU A 154 -18.52 21.32 10.41
N ILE A 155 -18.63 20.68 9.23
CA ILE A 155 -17.47 20.29 8.43
C ILE A 155 -16.69 21.52 7.98
N GLN A 156 -17.39 22.55 7.52
CA GLN A 156 -16.78 23.81 7.10
C GLN A 156 -16.00 24.46 8.24
N GLU A 157 -16.56 24.51 9.45
CA GLU A 157 -15.90 25.09 10.63
C GLU A 157 -14.71 24.24 11.12
N LYS A 158 -14.83 22.91 11.15
CA LYS A 158 -13.69 22.05 11.50
C LYS A 158 -12.56 22.13 10.47
N ALA A 159 -12.88 22.25 9.19
CA ALA A 159 -11.86 22.40 8.15
C ALA A 159 -11.12 23.73 8.28
N LYS A 160 -11.83 24.84 8.58
CA LYS A 160 -11.18 26.13 8.91
C LYS A 160 -10.27 25.99 10.13
N THR A 161 -10.76 25.37 11.20
CA THR A 161 -10.00 25.16 12.43
C THR A 161 -8.74 24.33 12.17
N ALA A 162 -8.85 23.23 11.42
CA ALA A 162 -7.70 22.40 11.06
C ALA A 162 -6.66 23.18 10.25
N CYS A 163 -7.08 24.03 9.30
CA CYS A 163 -6.18 24.92 8.55
C CYS A 163 -5.50 25.95 9.46
N GLN A 164 -6.23 26.56 10.40
CA GLN A 164 -5.66 27.50 11.38
C GLN A 164 -4.64 26.83 12.31
N VAL A 165 -4.98 25.68 12.88
CA VAL A 165 -4.09 24.89 13.76
C VAL A 165 -2.84 24.41 13.02
N SER A 166 -2.96 24.11 11.73
CA SER A 166 -1.84 23.68 10.91
C SER A 166 -0.97 24.82 10.37
N GLN A 167 -1.24 26.09 10.70
CA GLN A 167 -0.39 27.20 10.23
C GLN A 167 1.03 27.08 10.78
N GLY A 168 2.02 27.18 9.89
CA GLY A 168 3.44 27.02 10.23
C GLY A 168 3.88 25.58 10.48
N THR A 169 3.00 24.58 10.27
CA THR A 169 3.35 23.16 10.36
C THR A 169 3.48 22.53 8.97
N ALA A 170 4.03 21.32 8.90
CA ALA A 170 4.12 20.56 7.64
C ALA A 170 2.74 20.14 7.09
N THR A 171 1.69 20.14 7.91
CA THR A 171 0.32 19.77 7.50
C THR A 171 -0.48 20.94 6.94
N GLN A 172 0.06 22.17 6.95
CA GLN A 172 -0.63 23.39 6.50
C GLN A 172 -1.23 23.24 5.10
N GLU A 173 -0.46 22.72 4.16
CA GLU A 173 -0.88 22.63 2.76
C GLU A 173 -2.10 21.69 2.62
N ILE A 174 -2.07 20.55 3.32
CA ILE A 174 -3.15 19.56 3.34
C ILE A 174 -4.40 20.19 3.97
N ALA A 175 -4.26 20.73 5.18
CA ALA A 175 -5.37 21.28 5.95
C ALA A 175 -6.05 22.45 5.23
N CYS A 176 -5.26 23.35 4.64
CA CYS A 176 -5.80 24.51 3.94
C CYS A 176 -6.28 24.18 2.51
N ALA A 177 -5.80 23.11 1.86
CA ALA A 177 -6.43 22.60 0.64
C ALA A 177 -7.82 22.02 0.93
N VAL A 178 -7.93 21.19 1.97
CA VAL A 178 -9.21 20.64 2.44
C VAL A 178 -10.17 21.76 2.81
N SER A 179 -9.74 22.73 3.62
CA SER A 179 -10.57 23.88 3.97
C SER A 179 -11.09 24.62 2.74
N ARG A 180 -10.22 24.99 1.79
CA ARG A 180 -10.63 25.67 0.55
C ARG A 180 -11.64 24.89 -0.27
N GLU A 181 -11.55 23.56 -0.28
CA GLU A 181 -12.48 22.73 -1.05
C GLU A 181 -13.86 22.68 -0.40
N VAL A 182 -13.92 22.36 0.90
CA VAL A 182 -15.20 22.23 1.62
C VAL A 182 -15.94 23.57 1.73
N GLN A 183 -15.23 24.71 1.74
CA GLN A 183 -15.89 26.03 1.70
C GLN A 183 -16.69 26.29 0.41
N LYS A 184 -16.44 25.56 -0.68
CA LYS A 184 -17.22 25.68 -1.93
C LYS A 184 -18.50 24.87 -1.92
N TRP A 185 -18.66 24.01 -0.92
CA TRP A 185 -19.79 23.09 -0.86
C TRP A 185 -21.04 23.83 -0.41
N GLU A 186 -22.14 23.53 -1.08
CA GLU A 186 -23.48 23.99 -0.75
C GLU A 186 -24.37 22.75 -0.67
N ILE A 187 -25.46 22.82 0.10
CA ILE A 187 -26.50 21.80 0.04
C ILE A 187 -27.16 21.93 -1.32
N SER A 188 -26.74 21.06 -2.21
CA SER A 188 -27.23 20.95 -3.58
C SER A 188 -27.88 19.58 -3.76
N ASP A 189 -28.13 19.18 -5.01
CA ASP A 189 -28.58 17.82 -5.26
C ASP A 189 -27.59 16.78 -4.66
N PRO A 190 -28.09 15.64 -4.16
CA PRO A 190 -27.28 14.60 -3.52
C PRO A 190 -26.11 14.09 -4.38
N LYS A 191 -26.22 14.13 -5.71
CA LYS A 191 -25.16 13.69 -6.62
C LYS A 191 -23.93 14.61 -6.55
N LYS A 192 -24.14 15.92 -6.46
CA LYS A 192 -23.03 16.86 -6.23
C LYS A 192 -22.44 16.69 -4.82
N MET A 193 -23.25 16.32 -3.81
CA MET A 193 -22.75 16.05 -2.45
C MET A 193 -21.86 14.81 -2.35
N VAL A 194 -22.16 13.74 -3.09
CA VAL A 194 -21.30 12.55 -3.17
C VAL A 194 -20.02 12.85 -3.96
N GLN A 195 -20.14 13.58 -5.08
CA GLN A 195 -18.97 13.99 -5.88
C GLN A 195 -17.99 14.82 -5.05
N ASN A 196 -18.50 15.72 -4.21
CA ASN A 196 -17.69 16.51 -3.28
C ASN A 196 -16.85 15.62 -2.33
N ILE A 197 -17.41 14.52 -1.82
CA ILE A 197 -16.70 13.55 -0.97
C ILE A 197 -15.62 12.82 -1.76
N GLU A 198 -15.92 12.35 -2.97
CA GLU A 198 -14.95 11.69 -3.85
C GLU A 198 -13.77 12.61 -4.21
N ASP A 199 -14.06 13.85 -4.59
CA ASP A 199 -13.03 14.85 -4.94
C ASP A 199 -12.12 15.14 -3.74
N LEU A 200 -12.70 15.21 -2.53
CA LEU A 200 -11.94 15.42 -1.32
C LEU A 200 -11.12 14.19 -0.91
N ALA A 201 -11.68 12.98 -1.05
CA ALA A 201 -10.96 11.74 -0.84
C ALA A 201 -9.75 11.66 -1.78
N TYR A 202 -9.91 12.05 -3.04
CA TYR A 202 -8.83 12.13 -4.01
C TYR A 202 -7.74 13.14 -3.59
N ILE A 203 -8.13 14.34 -3.14
CA ILE A 203 -7.18 15.35 -2.63
C ILE A 203 -6.39 14.78 -1.44
N LEU A 204 -7.08 14.17 -0.48
CA LEU A 204 -6.47 13.59 0.71
C LEU A 204 -5.52 12.44 0.35
N LYS A 205 -5.94 11.50 -0.50
CA LYS A 205 -5.12 10.37 -0.92
C LYS A 205 -3.82 10.78 -1.62
N ASN A 206 -3.84 11.87 -2.38
CA ASN A 206 -2.64 12.37 -3.04
C ASN A 206 -1.70 13.17 -2.13
N LYS A 207 -2.22 13.72 -1.03
CA LYS A 207 -1.46 14.61 -0.13
C LYS A 207 -1.02 13.94 1.16
N VAL A 208 -1.71 12.91 1.61
CA VAL A 208 -1.35 12.14 2.80
C VAL A 208 -0.25 11.15 2.43
N ALA A 209 0.87 11.19 3.15
CA ALA A 209 1.97 10.28 2.91
C ALA A 209 1.59 8.85 3.29
N ASP A 210 1.90 7.89 2.42
CA ASP A 210 1.74 6.46 2.67
C ASP A 210 2.86 5.96 3.61
N VAL A 211 2.61 6.14 4.91
CA VAL A 211 3.51 5.75 5.99
C VAL A 211 2.71 5.08 7.11
N PRO A 212 3.33 4.18 7.90
CA PRO A 212 2.63 3.44 8.96
C PRO A 212 1.87 4.34 9.96
N GLU A 213 2.41 5.53 10.26
CA GLU A 213 1.80 6.49 11.17
C GLU A 213 0.46 7.05 10.65
N ASN A 214 0.26 7.05 9.33
CA ASN A 214 -0.96 7.53 8.68
C ASN A 214 -1.92 6.40 8.27
N GLU A 215 -1.55 5.13 8.45
CA GLU A 215 -2.30 3.97 7.96
C GLU A 215 -3.78 3.99 8.40
N TYR A 216 -4.02 4.29 9.68
CA TYR A 216 -5.37 4.39 10.21
C TYR A 216 -6.19 5.50 9.52
N ILE A 217 -5.59 6.66 9.29
CA ILE A 217 -6.26 7.78 8.62
C ILE A 217 -6.54 7.43 7.16
N ILE A 218 -5.58 6.81 6.46
CA ILE A 218 -5.76 6.32 5.08
C ILE A 218 -6.92 5.32 5.01
N SER A 219 -7.01 4.38 5.97
CA SER A 219 -8.14 3.45 6.04
C SER A 219 -9.49 4.17 6.24
N LYS A 220 -9.52 5.28 6.98
CA LYS A 220 -10.73 6.08 7.19
C LYS A 220 -11.11 6.88 5.94
N ILE A 221 -10.14 7.35 5.16
CA ILE A 221 -10.40 7.98 3.86
C ILE A 221 -11.02 6.97 2.88
N GLU A 222 -10.49 5.76 2.82
CA GLU A 222 -11.08 4.69 1.98
C GLU A 222 -12.45 4.25 2.51
N LEU A 223 -12.63 4.15 3.83
CA LEU A 223 -13.93 3.85 4.43
C LEU A 223 -14.96 4.94 4.11
N MET A 224 -14.60 6.22 4.21
CA MET A 224 -15.46 7.35 3.84
C MET A 224 -15.93 7.26 2.39
N ARG A 225 -15.02 6.85 1.50
CA ARG A 225 -15.27 6.72 0.06
C ARG A 225 -16.23 5.57 -0.27
N ASN A 226 -16.08 4.45 0.42
CA ASN A 226 -16.89 3.24 0.19
C ASN A 226 -18.16 3.20 1.06
N GLU A 227 -18.28 4.07 2.06
CA GLU A 227 -19.48 4.21 2.89
C GLU A 227 -20.63 4.74 2.04
N ILE A 228 -21.83 4.20 2.24
CA ILE A 228 -23.00 4.47 1.39
C ILE A 228 -23.91 5.49 2.06
N ASP A 229 -23.98 5.47 3.39
CA ASP A 229 -24.78 6.43 4.13
C ASP A 229 -24.07 7.79 4.12
N LEU A 230 -24.70 8.77 3.46
CA LEU A 230 -24.18 10.14 3.34
C LEU A 230 -23.90 10.79 4.72
N ASN A 231 -24.71 10.53 5.75
CA ASN A 231 -24.45 11.04 7.10
C ASN A 231 -23.24 10.36 7.75
N LYS A 232 -23.04 9.06 7.53
CA LYS A 232 -21.83 8.34 7.99
C LYS A 232 -20.60 8.77 7.21
N GLN A 233 -20.70 8.96 5.89
CA GLN A 233 -19.63 9.53 5.07
C GLN A 233 -19.17 10.88 5.64
N TYR A 234 -20.12 11.79 5.88
CA TYR A 234 -19.85 13.11 6.43
C TYR A 234 -19.34 13.05 7.89
N GLY A 235 -19.80 12.08 8.67
CA GLY A 235 -19.28 11.79 10.01
C GLY A 235 -17.82 11.29 10.01
N ILE A 236 -17.48 10.41 9.07
CA ILE A 236 -16.09 9.95 8.88
C ILE A 236 -15.23 11.11 8.37
N LEU A 237 -15.76 11.94 7.48
CA LEU A 237 -15.06 13.13 7.00
C LEU A 237 -14.73 14.09 8.15
N LEU A 238 -15.67 14.35 9.06
CA LEU A 238 -15.42 15.16 10.26
C LEU A 238 -14.25 14.61 11.09
N PHE A 239 -14.19 13.28 11.25
CA PHE A 239 -13.08 12.62 11.92
C PHE A 239 -11.76 12.84 11.16
N VAL A 240 -11.74 12.57 9.85
CA VAL A 240 -10.54 12.70 9.03
C VAL A 240 -10.00 14.14 9.06
N ILE A 241 -10.87 15.14 8.92
CA ILE A 241 -10.49 16.56 9.00
C ILE A 241 -9.83 16.89 10.34
N ALA A 242 -10.39 16.39 11.44
CA ALA A 242 -9.85 16.62 12.78
C ALA A 242 -8.46 15.98 12.98
N GLN A 243 -8.13 14.93 12.24
CA GLN A 243 -6.82 14.26 12.31
C GLN A 243 -5.76 14.87 11.36
N ILE A 244 -6.13 15.78 10.45
CA ILE A 244 -5.16 16.39 9.51
C ILE A 244 -3.96 17.00 10.24
N PRO A 245 -4.13 17.80 11.33
CA PRO A 245 -2.99 18.42 12.01
C PRO A 245 -2.01 17.43 12.65
N THR A 246 -2.42 16.17 12.87
CA THR A 246 -1.60 15.14 13.50
C THR A 246 -0.94 14.19 12.50
N MET A 247 -1.19 14.36 11.19
CA MET A 247 -0.62 13.51 10.15
C MET A 247 0.90 13.64 10.08
N LYS A 248 1.58 12.51 9.85
CA LYS A 248 3.00 12.50 9.51
C LYS A 248 3.16 12.95 8.06
N VAL A 249 3.83 14.08 7.87
CA VAL A 249 4.24 14.58 6.55
C VAL A 249 5.73 14.27 6.37
N ILE A 250 6.08 13.72 5.21
CA ILE A 250 7.48 13.55 4.80
C ILE A 250 7.97 14.91 4.33
N THR A 251 8.93 15.47 5.04
CA THR A 251 9.50 16.77 4.66
C THR A 251 10.49 16.62 3.51
N GLU A 252 10.64 17.68 2.69
CA GLU A 252 11.67 17.75 1.64
C GLU A 252 13.06 17.41 2.20
N LYS A 253 13.40 17.91 3.40
CA LYS A 253 14.66 17.59 4.09
C LYS A 253 14.83 16.11 4.42
N GLU A 254 13.77 15.44 4.87
CA GLU A 254 13.81 13.99 5.14
C GLU A 254 13.99 13.20 3.84
N LEU A 255 13.38 13.68 2.75
CA LEU A 255 13.49 13.09 1.42
C LEU A 255 14.90 13.30 0.83
N ASP A 256 15.43 14.52 0.89
CA ASP A 256 16.80 14.86 0.48
C ASP A 256 17.84 14.02 1.22
N ARG A 257 17.65 13.83 2.54
CA ARG A 257 18.55 12.97 3.32
C ARG A 257 18.49 11.51 2.87
N LYS A 258 17.33 11.02 2.43
CA LYS A 258 17.19 9.67 1.86
C LYS A 258 17.84 9.59 0.48
N PHE A 259 17.65 10.60 -0.38
CA PHE A 259 18.30 10.67 -1.69
C PHE A 259 19.82 10.74 -1.58
N PHE A 260 20.36 11.56 -0.68
CA PHE A 260 21.81 11.62 -0.42
C PHE A 260 22.39 10.25 -0.02
N LYS A 261 21.65 9.46 0.77
CA LYS A 261 22.08 8.09 1.11
C LYS A 261 22.05 7.16 -0.10
N LEU A 262 21.06 7.31 -0.99
CA LEU A 262 20.96 6.56 -2.24
C LEU A 262 22.13 6.90 -3.18
N ASP A 263 22.45 8.19 -3.34
CA ASP A 263 23.59 8.65 -4.15
C ASP A 263 24.90 8.06 -3.61
N LEU A 264 25.10 8.10 -2.29
CA LEU A 264 26.29 7.49 -1.67
C LEU A 264 26.37 5.97 -1.89
N ILE A 265 25.22 5.27 -1.90
CA ILE A 265 25.18 3.83 -2.20
C ILE A 265 25.52 3.61 -3.68
N TYR A 266 24.96 4.42 -4.58
CA TYR A 266 25.19 4.36 -6.01
C TYR A 266 26.67 4.56 -6.35
N ASP A 267 27.29 5.61 -5.82
CA ASP A 267 28.73 5.90 -6.01
C ASP A 267 29.62 4.77 -5.52
N LYS A 268 29.28 4.17 -4.37
CA LYS A 268 30.01 3.01 -3.83
C LYS A 268 29.86 1.78 -4.72
N THR A 269 28.68 1.55 -5.29
CA THR A 269 28.44 0.44 -6.22
C THR A 269 29.28 0.61 -7.49
N ILE A 270 29.31 1.81 -8.08
CA ILE A 270 30.17 2.12 -9.24
C ILE A 270 31.65 1.86 -8.91
N SER A 271 32.10 2.30 -7.73
CA SER A 271 33.48 2.08 -7.30
C SER A 271 33.84 0.59 -7.14
N ILE A 272 32.90 -0.24 -6.70
CA ILE A 272 33.07 -1.69 -6.58
C ILE A 272 33.13 -2.33 -7.97
N GLU A 273 32.19 -2.00 -8.85
CA GLU A 273 32.14 -2.48 -10.24
C GLU A 273 33.46 -2.18 -10.97
N THR A 274 33.95 -0.93 -10.88
CA THR A 274 35.23 -0.53 -11.47
C THR A 274 36.42 -1.34 -10.94
N LYS A 275 36.42 -1.69 -9.64
CA LYS A 275 37.48 -2.51 -9.04
C LYS A 275 37.38 -3.98 -9.46
N LEU A 276 36.16 -4.51 -9.60
CA LEU A 276 35.91 -5.86 -10.08
C LEU A 276 36.38 -6.01 -11.53
N ASP A 277 36.07 -5.03 -12.39
CA ASP A 277 36.55 -5.00 -13.78
C ASP A 277 38.08 -5.02 -13.86
N LEU A 278 38.76 -4.30 -12.96
CA LEU A 278 40.22 -4.28 -12.89
C LEU A 278 40.79 -5.64 -12.46
N ILE A 279 40.18 -6.29 -11.47
CA ILE A 279 40.56 -7.65 -11.02
C ILE A 279 40.34 -8.64 -12.16
N GLN A 280 39.18 -8.61 -12.81
CA GLN A 280 38.85 -9.48 -13.93
C GLN A 280 39.85 -9.33 -15.08
N LYS A 281 40.16 -8.09 -15.47
CA LYS A 281 41.17 -7.82 -16.49
C LYS A 281 42.56 -8.35 -16.12
N THR A 282 42.92 -8.27 -14.84
CA THR A 282 44.20 -8.79 -14.33
C THR A 282 44.23 -10.32 -14.37
N LEU A 283 43.13 -10.96 -14.00
CA LEU A 283 42.93 -12.41 -14.12
C LEU A 283 43.04 -12.85 -15.58
N ASP A 284 42.32 -12.20 -16.50
CA ASP A 284 42.35 -12.52 -17.94
C ASP A 284 43.79 -12.43 -18.49
N THR A 285 44.51 -11.36 -18.14
CA THR A 285 45.92 -11.18 -18.50
C THR A 285 46.81 -12.30 -17.93
N GLY A 286 46.53 -12.74 -16.70
CA GLY A 286 47.25 -13.84 -16.05
C GLY A 286 47.01 -15.18 -16.73
N LEU A 287 45.77 -15.45 -17.15
CA LEU A 287 45.40 -16.65 -17.88
C LEU A 287 46.04 -16.68 -19.28
N GLU A 288 46.04 -15.56 -20.00
CA GLU A 288 46.76 -15.44 -21.29
C GLU A 288 48.26 -15.75 -21.13
N LYS A 289 48.88 -15.27 -20.04
CA LYS A 289 50.28 -15.58 -19.73
C LYS A 289 50.51 -17.06 -19.43
N LEU A 290 49.61 -17.72 -18.70
CA LEU A 290 49.67 -19.16 -18.46
C LEU A 290 49.51 -19.95 -19.76
N ASP A 291 48.64 -19.52 -20.67
CA ASP A 291 48.45 -20.17 -21.96
C ASP A 291 49.70 -20.05 -22.84
N MET A 292 50.36 -18.89 -22.88
CA MET A 292 51.66 -18.73 -23.54
C MET A 292 52.71 -19.65 -22.93
N LEU A 293 52.81 -19.66 -21.60
CA LEU A 293 53.74 -20.50 -20.85
C LEU A 293 53.53 -21.99 -21.13
N SER A 294 52.27 -22.42 -21.26
CA SER A 294 51.94 -23.81 -21.57
C SER A 294 52.54 -24.27 -22.91
N THR A 295 52.61 -23.36 -23.89
CA THR A 295 53.17 -23.63 -25.22
C THR A 295 54.70 -23.69 -25.18
N GLU A 296 55.32 -22.82 -24.38
CA GLU A 296 56.78 -22.79 -24.20
C GLU A 296 57.31 -24.02 -23.46
N VAL A 297 56.62 -24.45 -22.39
CA VAL A 297 57.00 -25.64 -21.64
C VAL A 297 56.77 -26.91 -22.47
N GLY A 298 55.63 -27.00 -23.16
CA GLY A 298 55.29 -28.15 -24.00
C GLY A 298 55.15 -29.47 -23.24
N GLY A 299 54.98 -30.57 -23.98
CA GLY A 299 54.87 -31.91 -23.39
C GLY A 299 53.67 -32.07 -22.44
N ARG A 300 53.80 -32.96 -21.46
CA ARG A 300 52.73 -33.26 -20.49
C ARG A 300 52.52 -32.09 -19.52
N GLU A 301 53.59 -31.40 -19.16
CA GLU A 301 53.58 -30.27 -18.24
C GLU A 301 52.84 -29.08 -18.84
N GLY A 302 53.05 -28.79 -20.13
CA GLY A 302 52.29 -27.79 -20.88
C GLY A 302 50.79 -28.11 -20.94
N GLU A 303 50.41 -29.36 -21.23
CA GLU A 303 49.00 -29.80 -21.24
C GLU A 303 48.30 -29.59 -19.88
N LEU A 304 49.03 -29.81 -18.77
CA LEU A 304 48.52 -29.58 -17.42
C LEU A 304 48.29 -28.09 -17.12
N ILE A 305 49.21 -27.21 -17.54
CA ILE A 305 49.06 -25.75 -17.40
C ILE A 305 47.82 -25.27 -18.18
N GLN A 306 47.66 -25.73 -19.42
CA GLN A 306 46.52 -25.34 -20.25
C GLN A 306 45.18 -25.80 -19.65
N THR A 307 45.13 -27.04 -19.15
CA THR A 307 43.91 -27.57 -18.51
C THR A 307 43.60 -26.80 -17.23
N PHE A 308 44.62 -26.45 -16.44
CA PHE A 308 44.46 -25.63 -15.25
C PHE A 308 43.89 -24.24 -15.57
N SER A 309 44.45 -23.55 -16.57
CA SER A 309 44.01 -22.23 -17.04
C SER A 309 42.52 -22.24 -17.39
N LYS A 310 42.09 -23.23 -18.20
CA LYS A 310 40.69 -23.43 -18.56
C LYS A 310 39.79 -23.67 -17.34
N ASN A 311 40.24 -24.49 -16.39
CA ASN A 311 39.44 -24.80 -15.21
C ASN A 311 39.26 -23.58 -14.30
N ILE A 312 40.29 -22.74 -14.11
CA ILE A 312 40.15 -21.47 -13.38
C ILE A 312 39.10 -20.58 -14.04
N LEU A 313 39.13 -20.44 -15.36
CA LEU A 313 38.14 -19.65 -16.10
C LEU A 313 36.72 -20.20 -15.89
N GLU A 314 36.52 -21.52 -15.97
CA GLU A 314 35.21 -22.12 -15.71
C GLU A 314 34.72 -21.91 -14.27
N LEU A 315 35.62 -22.00 -13.28
CA LEU A 315 35.27 -21.79 -11.86
C LEU A 315 34.83 -20.35 -11.60
N THR A 316 35.49 -19.37 -12.23
CA THR A 316 35.09 -17.96 -12.13
C THR A 316 33.72 -17.70 -12.76
N GLN A 317 33.48 -18.22 -13.97
CA GLN A 317 32.18 -18.11 -14.65
C GLN A 317 31.04 -18.77 -13.86
N LYS A 318 31.30 -19.90 -13.20
CA LYS A 318 30.32 -20.62 -12.36
C LYS A 318 30.21 -20.07 -10.94
N CYS A 319 31.05 -19.09 -10.57
CA CYS A 319 31.20 -18.62 -9.20
C CYS A 319 31.41 -19.77 -8.20
N ASP A 320 32.24 -20.77 -8.53
CA ASP A 320 32.45 -21.96 -7.69
C ASP A 320 33.50 -21.71 -6.60
N LYS A 321 33.00 -21.22 -5.48
CA LYS A 321 33.79 -20.90 -4.29
C LYS A 321 34.34 -22.17 -3.63
N GLU A 322 33.52 -23.21 -3.54
CA GLU A 322 33.85 -24.43 -2.80
C GLU A 322 35.07 -25.15 -3.40
N THR A 323 35.14 -25.21 -4.72
CA THR A 323 36.29 -25.82 -5.42
C THR A 323 37.56 -24.99 -5.24
N LEU A 324 37.47 -23.65 -5.35
CA LEU A 324 38.63 -22.77 -5.09
C LEU A 324 39.12 -22.86 -3.64
N GLU A 325 38.21 -22.87 -2.67
CA GLU A 325 38.57 -23.05 -1.26
C GLU A 325 39.28 -24.40 -1.04
N SER A 326 38.81 -25.47 -1.69
CA SER A 326 39.47 -26.77 -1.58
C SER A 326 40.87 -26.77 -2.21
N PHE A 327 41.08 -26.06 -3.33
CA PHE A 327 42.39 -25.96 -3.96
C PHE A 327 43.38 -25.18 -3.07
N LEU A 328 42.97 -24.02 -2.57
CA LEU A 328 43.77 -23.20 -1.67
C LEU A 328 44.17 -23.98 -0.41
N ARG A 329 43.26 -24.79 0.14
CA ARG A 329 43.56 -25.69 1.27
C ARG A 329 44.67 -26.68 0.94
N GLU A 330 44.62 -27.30 -0.24
CA GLU A 330 45.63 -28.26 -0.68
C GLU A 330 47.00 -27.60 -0.89
N VAL A 331 47.05 -26.36 -1.39
CA VAL A 331 48.29 -25.57 -1.45
C VAL A 331 48.88 -25.40 -0.05
N LEU A 332 48.06 -25.01 0.92
CA LEU A 332 48.50 -24.78 2.30
C LEU A 332 48.94 -26.07 3.01
N GLU A 333 48.29 -27.20 2.75
CA GLU A 333 48.69 -28.51 3.29
C GLU A 333 50.08 -28.95 2.78
N LYS A 334 50.48 -28.49 1.58
CA LYS A 334 51.76 -28.81 0.95
C LYS A 334 52.79 -27.68 1.06
N GLU A 335 52.48 -26.59 1.78
CA GLU A 335 53.28 -25.36 1.87
C GLU A 335 54.77 -25.62 2.11
N ASN A 336 55.11 -26.36 3.17
CA ASN A 336 56.51 -26.63 3.53
C ASN A 336 57.25 -27.43 2.45
N ILE A 337 56.57 -28.37 1.80
CA ILE A 337 57.15 -29.22 0.75
C ILE A 337 57.44 -28.38 -0.51
N LEU A 338 56.49 -27.51 -0.88
CA LEU A 338 56.65 -26.60 -2.01
C LEU A 338 57.82 -25.63 -1.79
N ILE A 339 57.96 -25.08 -0.58
CA ILE A 339 59.07 -24.19 -0.22
C ILE A 339 60.42 -24.93 -0.33
N GLU A 340 60.51 -26.15 0.22
CA GLU A 340 61.73 -26.96 0.15
C GLU A 340 62.13 -27.28 -1.31
N GLU A 341 61.16 -27.58 -2.17
CA GLU A 341 61.41 -27.82 -3.60
C GLU A 341 61.89 -26.58 -4.34
N ILE A 342 61.32 -25.41 -4.04
CA ILE A 342 61.77 -24.14 -4.59
C ILE A 342 63.22 -23.87 -4.16
N ASP A 343 63.55 -24.07 -2.89
CA ASP A 343 64.90 -23.84 -2.37
C ASP A 343 65.93 -24.78 -3.01
N ASN A 344 65.55 -26.03 -3.28
CA ASN A 344 66.39 -27.04 -3.93
C ASN A 344 66.46 -26.90 -5.46
N SER A 345 65.66 -26.02 -6.07
CA SER A 345 65.66 -25.79 -7.52
C SER A 345 66.94 -25.07 -7.99
N SER A 346 67.20 -25.14 -9.30
CA SER A 346 68.31 -24.40 -9.93
C SER A 346 67.96 -22.96 -10.31
N ALA A 347 66.80 -22.45 -9.89
CA ALA A 347 66.37 -21.08 -10.15
C ALA A 347 67.26 -20.03 -9.45
N SER A 348 67.20 -18.78 -9.89
CA SER A 348 67.91 -17.67 -9.24
C SER A 348 67.35 -17.38 -7.84
N GLN A 349 68.13 -16.71 -7.00
CA GLN A 349 67.66 -16.36 -5.65
C GLN A 349 66.42 -15.46 -5.69
N GLU A 350 66.34 -14.55 -6.67
CA GLU A 350 65.21 -13.64 -6.83
C GLU A 350 63.91 -14.39 -7.12
N GLU A 351 63.93 -15.33 -8.07
CA GLU A 351 62.77 -16.14 -8.44
C GLU A 351 62.30 -17.06 -7.31
N LYS A 352 63.26 -17.58 -6.52
CA LYS A 352 62.95 -18.39 -5.33
C LYS A 352 62.22 -17.56 -4.29
N GLU A 353 62.69 -16.35 -3.98
CA GLU A 353 62.03 -15.48 -3.01
C GLU A 353 60.65 -15.02 -3.51
N GLU A 354 60.51 -14.72 -4.79
CA GLU A 354 59.22 -14.35 -5.38
C GLU A 354 58.20 -15.49 -5.28
N SER A 355 58.60 -16.72 -5.65
CA SER A 355 57.74 -17.91 -5.57
C SER A 355 57.31 -18.23 -4.12
N LYS A 356 58.26 -18.13 -3.17
CA LYS A 356 57.97 -18.33 -1.74
C LYS A 356 57.02 -17.25 -1.20
N SER A 357 57.22 -16.00 -1.58
CA SER A 357 56.33 -14.89 -1.21
C SER A 357 54.89 -15.15 -1.66
N SER A 358 54.68 -15.67 -2.87
CA SER A 358 53.33 -15.95 -3.37
C SER A 358 52.66 -17.13 -2.69
N ILE A 359 53.41 -18.18 -2.31
CA ILE A 359 52.87 -19.25 -1.48
C ILE A 359 52.39 -18.69 -0.13
N LEU A 360 53.17 -17.81 0.50
CA LEU A 360 52.80 -17.21 1.79
C LEU A 360 51.54 -16.33 1.66
N ASN A 361 51.36 -15.63 0.53
CA ASN A 361 50.17 -14.81 0.27
C ASN A 361 48.87 -15.62 0.19
N ILE A 362 48.93 -16.89 -0.21
CA ILE A 362 47.77 -17.79 -0.31
C ILE A 362 47.04 -17.96 1.02
N ARG A 363 47.73 -17.90 2.15
CA ARG A 363 47.07 -18.00 3.47
C ARG A 363 46.08 -16.86 3.70
N SER A 364 46.48 -15.64 3.35
CA SER A 364 45.62 -14.45 3.41
C SER A 364 44.43 -14.56 2.45
N VAL A 365 44.64 -15.12 1.25
CA VAL A 365 43.56 -15.36 0.27
C VAL A 365 42.57 -16.42 0.79
N PHE A 366 43.07 -17.53 1.32
CA PHE A 366 42.26 -18.61 1.88
C PHE A 366 41.36 -18.11 3.01
N ASP A 367 41.89 -17.30 3.93
CA ASP A 367 41.10 -16.72 5.02
C ASP A 367 39.95 -15.84 4.50
N LYS A 368 40.21 -15.02 3.47
CA LYS A 368 39.18 -14.18 2.82
C LYS A 368 38.13 -15.01 2.09
N VAL A 369 38.53 -16.11 1.46
CA VAL A 369 37.59 -17.03 0.79
C VAL A 369 36.71 -17.74 1.81
N LYS A 370 37.30 -18.32 2.85
CA LYS A 370 36.59 -19.07 3.89
C LYS A 370 35.66 -18.17 4.70
N HIS A 371 36.11 -16.96 5.03
CA HIS A 371 35.39 -16.01 5.85
C HIS A 371 35.17 -14.68 5.10
N PRO A 372 34.28 -14.68 4.09
CA PRO A 372 34.05 -13.49 3.30
C PRO A 372 33.33 -12.43 4.12
N ILE A 373 33.65 -11.17 3.88
CA ILE A 373 33.04 -10.03 4.58
C ILE A 373 31.56 -9.99 4.22
N LYS A 374 30.68 -10.04 5.23
CA LYS A 374 29.20 -10.07 5.08
C LYS A 374 28.59 -8.71 4.65
N SER A 375 29.36 -7.82 4.02
CA SER A 375 28.91 -6.47 3.70
C SER A 375 28.01 -6.37 2.48
N PHE A 376 27.93 -7.42 1.65
CA PHE A 376 27.14 -7.44 0.42
C PHE A 376 26.13 -8.58 0.39
N GLY A 377 25.22 -8.53 -0.60
CA GLY A 377 24.36 -9.66 -0.93
C GLY A 377 25.19 -10.93 -1.17
N LYS A 378 24.58 -12.10 -0.91
CA LYS A 378 25.29 -13.39 -0.97
C LYS A 378 25.96 -13.62 -2.33
N ASP A 379 25.28 -13.28 -3.42
CA ASP A 379 25.76 -13.54 -4.78
C ASP A 379 26.91 -12.60 -5.15
N VAL A 380 26.76 -11.29 -4.91
CA VAL A 380 27.82 -10.29 -5.10
C VAL A 380 29.08 -10.63 -4.28
N THR A 381 28.88 -11.08 -3.04
CA THR A 381 29.99 -11.53 -2.18
C THR A 381 30.70 -12.73 -2.78
N LYS A 382 29.94 -13.68 -3.37
CA LYS A 382 30.50 -14.90 -3.97
C LYS A 382 31.37 -14.56 -5.19
N GLU A 383 30.86 -13.71 -6.08
CA GLU A 383 31.56 -13.28 -7.29
C GLU A 383 32.89 -12.57 -6.97
N ILE A 384 32.87 -11.56 -6.11
CA ILE A 384 34.07 -10.83 -5.68
C ILE A 384 35.15 -11.78 -5.14
N VAL A 385 34.73 -12.71 -4.28
CA VAL A 385 35.64 -13.64 -3.60
C VAL A 385 36.25 -14.63 -4.57
N VAL A 386 35.44 -15.17 -5.49
CA VAL A 386 35.88 -16.14 -6.49
C VAL A 386 36.87 -15.49 -7.46
N THR A 387 36.55 -14.32 -8.01
CA THR A 387 37.42 -13.65 -8.99
C THR A 387 38.75 -13.22 -8.36
N TYR A 388 38.72 -12.66 -7.15
CA TYR A 388 39.94 -12.30 -6.42
C TYR A 388 40.81 -13.52 -6.08
N ALA A 389 40.20 -14.63 -5.64
CA ALA A 389 40.95 -15.85 -5.34
C ALA A 389 41.58 -16.47 -6.59
N ALA A 390 40.84 -16.49 -7.70
CA ALA A 390 41.33 -16.97 -8.98
C ALA A 390 42.52 -16.13 -9.47
N GLU A 391 42.46 -14.80 -9.36
CA GLU A 391 43.56 -13.91 -9.73
C GLU A 391 44.85 -14.27 -8.99
N GLU A 392 44.78 -14.45 -7.66
CA GLU A 392 45.94 -14.77 -6.84
C GLU A 392 46.47 -16.20 -7.07
N ILE A 393 45.58 -17.16 -7.32
CA ILE A 393 45.95 -18.52 -7.71
C ILE A 393 46.70 -18.52 -9.05
N VAL A 394 46.23 -17.77 -10.03
CA VAL A 394 46.87 -17.66 -11.35
C VAL A 394 48.26 -17.03 -11.22
N LYS A 395 48.41 -15.98 -10.39
CA LYS A 395 49.72 -15.38 -10.10
C LYS A 395 50.69 -16.39 -9.50
N LEU A 396 50.24 -17.14 -8.49
CA LEU A 396 51.04 -18.19 -7.85
C LEU A 396 51.51 -19.21 -8.88
N VAL A 397 50.57 -19.78 -9.65
CA VAL A 397 50.91 -20.83 -10.61
C VAL A 397 51.83 -20.30 -11.70
N PHE A 398 51.61 -19.09 -12.18
CA PHE A 398 52.49 -18.48 -13.17
C PHE A 398 53.94 -18.42 -12.69
N GLN A 399 54.18 -17.94 -11.46
CA GLN A 399 55.53 -17.85 -10.90
C GLN A 399 56.15 -19.24 -10.64
N LEU A 400 55.36 -20.19 -10.16
CA LEU A 400 55.85 -21.56 -9.94
C LEU A 400 56.25 -22.25 -11.26
N MET A 401 55.52 -21.97 -12.33
CA MET A 401 55.71 -22.63 -13.62
C MET A 401 56.69 -21.91 -14.54
N SER A 402 56.91 -20.59 -14.36
CA SER A 402 57.85 -19.82 -15.18
C SER A 402 59.28 -20.32 -15.07
N MET A 403 59.66 -20.91 -13.92
CA MET A 403 60.96 -21.56 -13.73
C MET A 403 61.25 -22.65 -14.77
N ALA A 404 60.22 -23.29 -15.31
CA ALA A 404 60.35 -24.35 -16.32
C ALA A 404 60.93 -23.84 -17.65
N THR A 405 60.65 -22.59 -18.01
CA THR A 405 61.17 -21.96 -19.24
C THR A 405 62.67 -21.74 -19.21
N LEU A 406 63.27 -21.77 -18.02
CA LEU A 406 64.70 -21.62 -17.78
C LEU A 406 65.43 -22.96 -17.71
N GLY A 407 64.77 -24.06 -18.12
CA GLY A 407 65.34 -25.40 -18.12
C GLY A 407 65.38 -26.05 -16.73
N VAL A 408 64.70 -25.48 -15.73
CA VAL A 408 64.54 -26.07 -14.41
C VAL A 408 63.42 -27.12 -14.45
N PRO A 409 63.66 -28.38 -14.07
CA PRO A 409 62.59 -29.37 -13.99
C PRO A 409 61.51 -28.92 -13.01
N ILE A 410 60.24 -28.99 -13.41
CA ILE A 410 59.12 -28.64 -12.53
C ILE A 410 59.01 -29.72 -11.43
N PRO A 411 59.03 -29.33 -10.15
CA PRO A 411 58.83 -30.26 -9.05
C PRO A 411 57.52 -31.06 -9.18
N PRO A 412 57.53 -32.39 -8.96
CA PRO A 412 56.35 -33.25 -9.15
C PRO A 412 55.14 -32.84 -8.29
N GLN A 413 55.37 -32.21 -7.14
CA GLN A 413 54.33 -31.81 -6.20
C GLN A 413 53.54 -30.61 -6.75
N ILE A 414 54.20 -29.74 -7.53
CA ILE A 414 53.54 -28.66 -8.27
C ILE A 414 52.65 -29.26 -9.36
N LEU A 415 53.14 -30.25 -10.12
CA LEU A 415 52.32 -30.94 -11.14
C LEU A 415 51.13 -31.69 -10.52
N ASN A 416 51.32 -32.31 -9.35
CA ASN A 416 50.25 -32.97 -8.61
C ASN A 416 49.18 -31.98 -8.13
N LEU A 417 49.59 -30.77 -7.75
CA LEU A 417 48.70 -29.70 -7.33
C LEU A 417 47.89 -29.16 -8.52
N LEU A 418 48.52 -28.91 -9.68
CA LEU A 418 47.79 -28.57 -10.90
C LEU A 418 46.79 -29.68 -11.28
N SER A 419 47.21 -30.94 -11.15
CA SER A 419 46.37 -32.11 -11.44
C SER A 419 45.20 -32.30 -10.47
N SER A 420 45.24 -31.71 -9.29
CA SER A 420 44.13 -31.85 -8.33
C SER A 420 42.92 -31.00 -8.74
N MET A 421 43.16 -29.89 -9.45
CA MET A 421 42.13 -29.07 -10.07
C MET A 421 41.55 -29.66 -11.35
N THR A 422 42.25 -30.59 -12.00
CA THR A 422 41.79 -31.21 -13.26
C THR A 422 40.91 -32.46 -13.04
N LYS A 423 40.89 -33.01 -11.83
CA LYS A 423 40.13 -34.22 -11.48
C LYS A 423 38.72 -33.99 -10.91
N ARG A 424 38.30 -32.73 -10.74
CA ARG A 424 37.06 -32.37 -10.02
C ARG A 424 35.97 -31.70 -10.87
N THR A 425 36.22 -31.47 -12.16
CA THR A 425 35.20 -31.20 -13.18
C THR A 425 34.67 -32.51 -13.75
#